data_AF-A0A4R8GN83-F1
#
_entry.id   AF-A0A4R8GN83-F1
#
_cell.length_a   1.000
_cell.length_b   1.000
_cell.length_c   1.000
_cell.angle_alpha   90.00
_cell.angle_beta   90.00
_cell.angle_gamma   90.00
#
_symmetry.space_group_name_H-M   'P 1'
#
loop_
_entity.id
_entity.type
_entity.pdbx_description
1 polymer ?
#
loop_
_entity_poly.entity_id
_entity_poly.type
_entity_poly.pdbx_seq_one_letter_code
_entity_poly.pdbx_strand_id
1 'polypeptide(L)'
;MADYTLEEKEGFTVLGIGTELKSDYTDYAGINKEKADFWQAVKQDGRLDKLKAISTNEYIFTVNEAVNNKMMHYAGVMTEESLPEASRLIQFPKGEYLIVKGEAETAEMLSNMLTGMAFGQVLPEATNVAYVGGPNAAVEMGQRNGLVFGEMWIPVVRK
;
A
#
# COMPACT_ATOMS: atom_id res chain seq x y z
N MET A 1 23.82 1.96 2.16
CA MET A 1 22.80 2.03 3.22
C MET A 1 21.52 2.30 2.50
N ALA A 2 20.52 1.43 2.62
CA ALA A 2 19.24 1.66 1.97
C ALA A 2 18.63 3.01 2.42
N ASP A 3 18.14 3.82 1.48
CA ASP A 3 17.56 5.14 1.76
C ASP A 3 16.15 4.99 2.34
N TYR A 4 16.06 4.95 3.66
CA TYR A 4 14.80 4.93 4.41
C TYR A 4 14.81 5.88 5.61
N THR A 5 13.63 6.30 6.05
CA THR A 5 13.44 7.01 7.32
C THR A 5 12.57 6.19 8.27
N LEU A 6 12.78 6.39 9.57
CA LEU A 6 11.85 5.94 10.60
C LEU A 6 11.05 7.16 11.06
N GLU A 7 9.72 7.05 11.00
CA GLU A 7 8.81 8.13 11.37
C GLU A 7 7.75 7.61 12.35
N GLU A 8 7.51 8.35 13.42
CA GLU A 8 6.35 8.12 14.28
C GLU A 8 5.10 8.63 13.55
N LYS A 9 4.08 7.78 13.41
CA LYS A 9 2.78 8.16 12.85
C LYS A 9 1.67 7.90 13.85
N GLU A 10 0.69 8.82 13.89
CA GLU A 10 -0.58 8.57 14.57
C GLU A 10 -1.35 7.44 13.87
N GLY A 11 -2.22 6.76 14.62
CA GLY A 11 -3.05 5.70 14.05
C GLY A 11 -4.04 6.27 13.04
N PHE A 12 -4.24 5.57 11.93
CA PHE A 12 -5.15 6.00 10.87
C PHE A 12 -5.90 4.81 10.26
N THR A 13 -6.99 5.10 9.55
CA THR A 13 -7.80 4.09 8.89
C THR A 13 -7.85 4.36 7.39
N VAL A 14 -7.74 3.28 6.61
CA VAL A 14 -7.91 3.28 5.17
C VAL A 14 -9.16 2.49 4.82
N LEU A 15 -10.12 3.13 4.15
CA LEU A 15 -11.26 2.43 3.56
C LEU A 15 -10.79 1.75 2.27
N GLY A 16 -10.91 0.42 2.23
CA GLY A 16 -10.34 -0.41 1.17
C GLY A 16 -11.37 -1.21 0.38
N ILE A 17 -11.26 -1.15 -0.94
CA ILE A 17 -11.86 -2.10 -1.87
C ILE A 17 -10.74 -3.06 -2.26
N GLY A 18 -10.94 -4.36 -2.07
CA GLY A 18 -9.86 -5.33 -2.31
C GLY A 18 -10.29 -6.65 -2.89
N THR A 19 -9.28 -7.44 -3.18
CA THR A 19 -9.36 -8.80 -3.70
C THR A 19 -8.45 -9.71 -2.89
N GLU A 20 -8.83 -10.98 -2.82
CA GLU A 20 -7.93 -12.04 -2.38
C GLU A 20 -7.04 -12.44 -3.56
N LEU A 21 -5.74 -12.47 -3.33
CA LEU A 21 -4.77 -13.01 -4.27
C LEU A 21 -4.72 -14.53 -4.12
N LYS A 22 -4.75 -15.26 -5.24
CA LYS A 22 -4.87 -16.72 -5.30
C LYS A 22 -3.57 -17.42 -5.64
N SER A 23 -2.68 -16.71 -6.33
CA SER A 23 -1.34 -17.17 -6.64
C SER A 23 -0.54 -17.48 -5.36
N ASP A 24 0.35 -18.47 -5.45
CA ASP A 24 1.27 -18.79 -4.35
C ASP A 24 2.18 -17.60 -4.04
N TYR A 25 2.61 -17.45 -2.79
CA TYR A 25 3.46 -16.33 -2.38
C TYR A 25 4.82 -16.29 -3.09
N THR A 26 5.26 -17.41 -3.68
CA THR A 26 6.47 -17.50 -4.51
C THR A 26 6.21 -17.23 -6.00
N ASP A 27 4.96 -17.23 -6.44
CA ASP A 27 4.57 -16.92 -7.82
C ASP A 27 4.39 -15.41 -8.03
N TYR A 28 5.51 -14.71 -8.08
CA TYR A 28 5.54 -13.26 -8.29
C TYR A 28 4.86 -12.83 -9.60
N ALA A 29 4.94 -13.65 -10.66
CA ALA A 29 4.33 -13.33 -11.94
C ALA A 29 2.80 -13.42 -11.86
N GLY A 30 2.27 -14.48 -11.24
CA GLY A 30 0.84 -14.63 -10.96
C GLY A 30 0.30 -13.51 -10.07
N ILE A 31 0.99 -13.22 -8.96
CA ILE A 31 0.63 -12.13 -8.04
C ILE A 31 0.57 -10.78 -8.75
N ASN A 32 1.58 -10.45 -9.56
CA ASN A 32 1.61 -9.17 -10.27
C ASN A 32 0.48 -9.07 -11.30
N LYS A 33 0.18 -10.18 -11.99
CA LYS A 33 -0.95 -10.23 -12.92
C LYS A 33 -2.29 -10.01 -12.21
N GLU A 34 -2.53 -10.69 -11.09
CA GLU A 34 -3.77 -10.54 -10.32
C GLU A 34 -3.94 -9.11 -9.79
N LYS A 35 -2.86 -8.48 -9.34
CA LYS A 35 -2.87 -7.07 -8.93
C LYS A 35 -3.19 -6.14 -10.11
N ALA A 36 -2.55 -6.34 -11.27
CA ALA A 36 -2.82 -5.54 -12.46
C ALA A 36 -4.27 -5.69 -12.94
N ASP A 37 -4.79 -6.92 -13.00
CA ASP A 37 -6.18 -7.21 -13.37
C ASP A 37 -7.16 -6.54 -12.38
N PHE A 38 -6.88 -6.59 -11.07
CA PHE A 38 -7.65 -5.89 -10.04
C PHE A 38 -7.65 -4.37 -10.25
N TRP A 39 -6.47 -3.77 -10.46
CA TRP A 39 -6.33 -2.32 -10.68
C TRP A 39 -7.04 -1.86 -11.94
N GLN A 40 -6.99 -2.66 -13.01
CA GLN A 40 -7.73 -2.39 -14.23
C GLN A 40 -9.25 -2.42 -13.95
N ALA A 41 -9.74 -3.43 -13.24
CA ALA A 41 -11.15 -3.56 -12.91
C ALA A 41 -11.67 -2.37 -12.09
N VAL A 42 -11.02 -2.03 -10.96
CA VAL A 42 -11.48 -0.92 -10.08
C VAL A 42 -11.45 0.45 -10.77
N LYS A 43 -10.58 0.62 -11.78
CA LYS A 43 -10.53 1.83 -12.62
C LYS A 43 -11.68 1.83 -13.62
N GLN A 44 -11.89 0.72 -14.33
CA GLN A 44 -12.90 0.63 -15.38
C GLN A 44 -14.34 0.65 -14.85
N ASP A 45 -14.58 0.04 -13.69
CA ASP A 45 -15.91 -0.01 -13.08
C ASP A 45 -16.24 1.21 -12.18
N GLY A 46 -15.33 2.19 -12.11
CA GLY A 46 -15.52 3.45 -11.38
C GLY A 46 -15.42 3.35 -9.86
N ARG A 47 -15.09 2.20 -9.29
CA ARG A 47 -14.90 2.05 -7.84
C ARG A 47 -13.75 2.91 -7.31
N LEU A 48 -12.69 3.08 -8.07
CA LEU A 48 -11.58 3.96 -7.69
C LEU A 48 -12.02 5.44 -7.63
N ASP A 49 -12.84 5.88 -8.58
CA ASP A 49 -13.33 7.27 -8.61
C ASP A 49 -14.28 7.55 -7.43
N LYS A 50 -15.10 6.56 -7.05
CA LYS A 50 -15.94 6.64 -5.84
C LYS A 50 -15.11 6.77 -4.57
N LEU A 51 -14.02 6.00 -4.43
CA LEU A 51 -13.10 6.14 -3.30
C LEU A 51 -12.49 7.54 -3.28
N LYS A 52 -11.97 8.03 -4.42
CA LYS A 52 -11.38 9.36 -4.52
C LYS A 52 -12.35 10.48 -4.13
N ALA A 53 -13.62 10.36 -4.52
CA ALA A 53 -14.63 11.38 -4.25
C ALA A 53 -14.92 11.61 -2.76
N ILE A 54 -14.70 10.60 -1.92
CA ILE A 54 -14.90 10.68 -0.46
C ILE A 54 -13.59 10.79 0.32
N SER A 55 -12.45 10.91 -0.37
CA SER A 55 -11.15 10.95 0.26
C SER A 55 -10.92 12.28 0.98
N THR A 56 -10.37 12.24 2.18
CA THR A 56 -10.01 13.44 2.96
C THR A 56 -8.71 14.10 2.48
N ASN A 57 -7.96 13.43 1.60
CA ASN A 57 -6.72 13.94 1.00
C ASN A 57 -6.52 13.36 -0.41
N GLU A 58 -5.45 13.75 -1.09
CA GLU A 58 -5.15 13.28 -2.45
C GLU A 58 -4.52 11.87 -2.50
N TYR A 59 -4.39 11.19 -1.36
CA TYR A 59 -3.61 9.97 -1.28
C TYR A 59 -4.40 8.74 -1.72
N ILE A 60 -3.75 7.90 -2.53
CA ILE A 60 -4.25 6.58 -2.89
C ILE A 60 -3.35 5.51 -2.28
N PHE A 61 -3.95 4.63 -1.50
CA PHE A 61 -3.27 3.57 -0.79
C PHE A 61 -3.38 2.26 -1.58
N THR A 62 -2.23 1.69 -1.91
CA THR A 62 -2.10 0.32 -2.39
C THR A 62 -1.70 -0.55 -1.22
N VAL A 63 -2.68 -1.19 -0.58
CA VAL A 63 -2.48 -1.91 0.69
C VAL A 63 -2.30 -3.40 0.44
N ASN A 64 -1.31 -4.02 1.11
CA ASN A 64 -1.19 -5.47 1.22
C ASN A 64 -1.32 -5.90 2.68
N GLU A 65 -2.08 -6.95 2.93
CA GLU A 65 -2.32 -7.49 4.28
C GLU A 65 -2.47 -9.02 4.21
N ALA A 66 -1.96 -9.74 5.20
CA ALA A 66 -2.30 -11.14 5.40
C ALA A 66 -3.48 -11.25 6.37
N VAL A 67 -4.65 -11.71 5.90
CA VAL A 67 -5.87 -11.83 6.71
C VAL A 67 -6.35 -13.27 6.69
N ASN A 68 -6.45 -13.94 7.83
CA ASN A 68 -6.90 -15.33 7.90
C ASN A 68 -6.14 -16.26 6.92
N ASN A 69 -4.82 -16.12 6.86
CA ASN A 69 -3.91 -16.81 5.94
C ASN A 69 -4.15 -16.53 4.45
N LYS A 70 -4.90 -15.47 4.12
CA LYS A 70 -5.13 -15.00 2.75
C LYS A 70 -4.31 -13.77 2.47
N MET A 71 -3.67 -13.75 1.30
CA MET A 71 -2.99 -12.55 0.82
C MET A 71 -4.04 -11.62 0.22
N MET A 72 -4.23 -10.47 0.86
CA MET A 72 -5.23 -9.49 0.45
C MET A 72 -4.54 -8.27 -0.15
N HIS A 73 -5.14 -7.75 -1.21
CA HIS A 73 -4.68 -6.54 -1.90
C HIS A 73 -5.83 -5.55 -2.03
N TYR A 74 -5.59 -4.28 -1.73
CA TYR A 74 -6.62 -3.26 -1.71
C TYR A 74 -6.18 -1.97 -2.41
N ALA A 75 -7.13 -1.33 -3.08
CA ALA A 75 -7.12 0.10 -3.35
C ALA A 75 -7.88 0.80 -2.23
N GLY A 76 -7.32 1.85 -1.65
CA GLY A 76 -7.96 2.54 -0.54
C GLY A 76 -7.62 4.01 -0.43
N VAL A 77 -8.40 4.69 0.42
CA VAL A 77 -8.27 6.12 0.72
C VAL A 77 -8.49 6.36 2.22
N MET A 78 -8.01 7.49 2.72
CA MET A 78 -8.41 7.98 4.04
C MET A 78 -9.76 8.69 3.93
N THR A 79 -10.72 8.35 4.78
CA THR A 79 -12.05 8.94 4.77
C THR A 79 -12.76 8.72 6.11
N GLU A 80 -13.71 9.60 6.44
CA GLU A 80 -14.67 9.41 7.53
C GLU A 80 -16.00 8.82 7.02
N GLU A 81 -16.17 8.71 5.70
CA GLU A 81 -17.36 8.17 5.06
C GLU A 81 -17.25 6.66 4.81
N SER A 82 -18.37 6.04 4.44
CA SER A 82 -18.43 4.63 4.07
C SER A 82 -18.99 4.45 2.66
N LEU A 83 -18.47 3.46 1.92
CA LEU A 83 -19.05 3.03 0.64
C LEU A 83 -19.65 1.64 0.77
N PRO A 84 -20.84 1.37 0.19
CA PRO A 84 -21.39 0.03 0.09
C PRO A 84 -20.45 -0.98 -0.56
N GLU A 85 -19.62 -0.53 -1.51
CA GLU A 85 -18.66 -1.35 -2.24
C GLU A 85 -17.35 -1.59 -1.47
N ALA A 86 -17.14 -0.90 -0.34
CA ALA A 86 -15.94 -1.09 0.47
C ALA A 86 -15.95 -2.46 1.14
N SER A 87 -14.82 -3.16 1.03
CA SER A 87 -14.65 -4.51 1.54
C SER A 87 -14.02 -4.57 2.93
N ARG A 88 -13.37 -3.48 3.36
CA ARG A 88 -12.48 -3.48 4.52
C ARG A 88 -12.29 -2.06 5.07
N LEU A 89 -12.29 -1.93 6.39
CA LEU A 89 -11.69 -0.80 7.11
C LEU A 89 -10.34 -1.27 7.65
N ILE A 90 -9.26 -0.79 7.05
CA ILE A 90 -7.90 -1.24 7.37
C ILE A 90 -7.29 -0.28 8.36
N GLN A 91 -7.02 -0.77 9.57
CA GLN A 91 -6.42 0.04 10.64
C GLN A 91 -4.91 -0.06 10.57
N PHE A 92 -4.27 1.09 10.39
CA PHE A 92 -2.83 1.26 10.55
C PHE A 92 -2.56 1.73 11.98
N PRO A 93 -1.79 0.96 12.78
CA PRO A 93 -1.60 1.25 14.20
C PRO A 93 -0.75 2.51 14.41
N LYS A 94 -0.98 3.22 15.50
CA LYS A 94 -0.02 4.24 15.96
C LYS A 94 1.34 3.58 16.23
N GLY A 95 2.42 4.25 15.84
CA GLY A 95 3.78 3.83 16.19
C GLY A 95 4.80 4.24 15.15
N GLU A 96 5.92 3.52 15.15
CA GLU A 96 7.03 3.77 14.23
C GLU A 96 6.81 3.07 12.89
N TYR A 97 7.06 3.81 11.82
CA TYR A 97 6.95 3.35 10.45
C TYR A 97 8.29 3.46 9.75
N LEU A 98 8.63 2.42 9.00
CA LEU A 98 9.68 2.47 8.00
C LEU A 98 9.11 3.08 6.72
N ILE A 99 9.78 4.13 6.25
CA ILE A 99 9.37 4.93 5.09
C ILE A 99 10.41 4.83 3.99
N VAL A 100 9.99 4.43 2.80
CA VAL A 100 10.81 4.44 1.58
C VAL A 100 10.15 5.38 0.59
N LYS A 101 10.87 6.35 0.03
CA LYS A 101 10.32 7.31 -0.93
C LYS A 101 10.69 6.91 -2.35
N GLY A 102 9.86 7.28 -3.33
CA GLY A 102 10.12 6.97 -4.72
C GLY A 102 9.25 7.76 -5.69
N GLU A 103 9.65 7.73 -6.96
CA GLU A 103 8.93 8.32 -8.09
C GLU A 103 8.97 7.36 -9.27
N ALA A 104 7.89 7.29 -10.04
CA ALA A 104 7.81 6.48 -11.25
C ALA A 104 6.82 7.07 -12.27
N GLU A 105 6.84 6.57 -13.51
CA GLU A 105 5.96 7.06 -14.58
C GLU A 105 4.47 6.77 -14.33
N THR A 106 4.16 5.71 -13.57
CA THR A 106 2.79 5.31 -13.26
C THR A 106 2.66 4.88 -11.80
N ALA A 107 1.44 4.96 -11.26
CA ALA A 107 1.13 4.50 -9.91
C ALA A 107 1.46 3.02 -9.70
N GLU A 108 1.26 2.19 -10.72
CA GLU A 108 1.58 0.76 -10.68
C GLU A 108 3.09 0.53 -10.57
N MET A 109 3.88 1.22 -11.41
CA MET A 109 5.33 1.16 -11.34
C MET A 109 5.85 1.68 -9.99
N LEU A 110 5.27 2.77 -9.48
CA LEU A 110 5.61 3.33 -8.18
C LEU A 110 5.38 2.30 -7.07
N SER A 111 4.20 1.70 -7.00
CA SER A 111 3.85 0.69 -5.99
C SER A 111 4.78 -0.52 -6.06
N ASN A 112 5.04 -1.05 -7.26
CA ASN A 112 5.92 -2.21 -7.44
C ASN A 112 7.37 -1.90 -7.06
N MET A 113 7.88 -0.73 -7.48
CA MET A 113 9.22 -0.27 -7.14
C MET A 113 9.38 -0.09 -5.62
N LEU A 114 8.46 0.64 -5.00
CA LEU A 114 8.45 0.89 -3.55
C LEU A 114 8.39 -0.41 -2.75
N THR A 115 7.52 -1.35 -3.15
CA THR A 115 7.41 -2.66 -2.51
C THR A 115 8.71 -3.46 -2.65
N GLY A 116 9.27 -3.49 -3.86
CA GLY A 116 10.53 -4.20 -4.15
C GLY A 116 11.72 -3.65 -3.37
N MET A 117 11.87 -2.33 -3.30
CA MET A 117 12.92 -1.68 -2.50
C MET A 117 12.72 -1.96 -1.01
N ALA A 118 11.49 -1.80 -0.50
CA ALA A 118 11.21 -1.93 0.92
C ALA A 118 11.46 -3.36 1.43
N PHE A 119 10.92 -4.38 0.75
CA PHE A 119 11.03 -5.77 1.20
C PHE A 119 12.29 -6.48 0.71
N GLY A 120 12.82 -6.12 -0.46
CA GLY A 120 13.98 -6.77 -1.05
C GLY A 120 15.32 -6.21 -0.57
N GLN A 121 15.36 -4.97 -0.09
CA GLN A 121 16.62 -4.29 0.26
C GLN A 121 16.55 -3.65 1.66
N VAL A 122 15.59 -2.75 1.88
CA VAL A 122 15.54 -1.91 3.09
C VAL A 122 15.27 -2.73 4.35
N LEU A 123 14.20 -3.53 4.39
CA LEU A 123 13.86 -4.34 5.56
C LEU A 123 14.95 -5.36 5.93
N PRO A 124 15.57 -6.09 4.98
CA PRO A 124 16.72 -6.93 5.27
C PRO A 124 17.91 -6.19 5.89
N GLU A 125 18.17 -4.94 5.47
CA GLU A 125 19.26 -4.11 5.99
C GLU A 125 18.92 -3.41 7.33
N ALA A 126 17.63 -3.30 7.69
CA ALA A 126 17.17 -2.65 8.90
C ALA A 126 17.47 -3.49 10.16
N THR A 127 18.61 -3.22 10.79
CA THR A 127 19.12 -4.01 11.93
C THR A 127 18.44 -3.70 13.27
N ASN A 128 17.82 -2.54 13.40
CA ASN A 128 17.24 -2.00 14.64
C ASN A 128 15.70 -2.09 14.71
N VAL A 129 15.06 -2.50 13.62
CA VAL A 129 13.60 -2.66 13.54
C VAL A 129 13.22 -3.97 12.85
N ALA A 130 11.98 -4.41 13.05
CA ALA A 130 11.40 -5.58 12.40
C ALA A 130 9.95 -5.30 11.97
N TYR A 131 9.57 -5.83 10.79
CA TYR A 131 8.19 -5.91 10.36
C TYR A 131 7.56 -7.21 10.87
N VAL A 132 6.42 -7.11 11.55
CA VAL A 132 5.77 -8.23 12.25
C VAL A 132 4.43 -8.65 11.62
N GLY A 133 4.16 -8.25 10.37
CA GLY A 133 3.01 -8.76 9.60
C GLY A 133 1.71 -7.94 9.68
N GLY A 134 1.77 -6.65 10.05
CA GLY A 134 0.63 -5.73 9.95
C GLY A 134 0.37 -5.24 8.51
N PRO A 135 -0.69 -4.45 8.25
CA PRO A 135 -0.91 -3.90 6.90
C PRO A 135 0.26 -3.01 6.48
N ASN A 136 0.63 -3.07 5.20
CA ASN A 136 1.63 -2.19 4.59
C ASN A 136 1.03 -1.51 3.35
N ALA A 137 1.48 -0.30 3.03
CA ALA A 137 0.93 0.44 1.89
C ALA A 137 1.99 1.16 1.08
N ALA A 138 1.90 1.08 -0.24
CA ALA A 138 2.44 2.11 -1.12
C ALA A 138 1.40 3.23 -1.26
N VAL A 139 1.80 4.45 -0.93
CA VAL A 139 0.94 5.64 -0.88
C VAL A 139 1.32 6.54 -2.04
N GLU A 140 0.46 6.61 -3.05
CA GLU A 140 0.54 7.63 -4.10
C GLU A 140 0.15 8.97 -3.48
N MET A 141 1.05 9.95 -3.56
CA MET A 141 0.86 11.25 -2.91
C MET A 141 0.58 12.38 -3.91
N GLY A 142 0.84 12.16 -5.19
CA GLY A 142 0.57 13.13 -6.24
C GLY A 142 1.49 12.95 -7.44
N GLN A 143 1.51 13.98 -8.30
CA GLN A 143 2.38 14.02 -9.48
C GLN A 143 3.26 15.27 -9.46
N ARG A 144 4.53 15.12 -9.89
CA ARG A 144 5.46 16.23 -10.10
C ARG A 144 6.39 15.92 -11.27
N ASN A 145 6.66 16.91 -12.12
CA ASN A 145 7.54 16.77 -13.28
C ASN A 145 7.17 15.59 -14.22
N GLY A 146 5.87 15.26 -14.33
CA GLY A 146 5.39 14.13 -15.15
C GLY A 146 5.58 12.74 -14.51
N LEU A 147 6.02 12.67 -13.26
CA LEU A 147 6.16 11.43 -12.49
C LEU A 147 5.16 11.39 -11.33
N VAL A 148 4.68 10.19 -11.01
CA VAL A 148 3.92 9.90 -9.80
C VAL A 148 4.92 9.71 -8.66
N PHE A 149 4.73 10.44 -7.55
CA PHE A 149 5.58 10.30 -6.37
C PHE A 149 4.79 9.75 -5.18
N GLY A 150 5.50 9.09 -4.28
CA GLY A 150 4.89 8.51 -3.11
C GLY A 150 5.86 7.81 -2.18
N GLU A 151 5.28 7.11 -1.21
CA GLU A 151 6.04 6.47 -0.13
C GLU A 151 5.52 5.06 0.17
N MET A 152 6.43 4.16 0.53
CA MET A 152 6.09 2.90 1.17
C MET A 152 6.00 3.12 2.67
N TRP A 153 4.89 2.75 3.29
CA TRP A 153 4.67 2.81 4.73
C TRP A 153 4.55 1.39 5.30
N ILE A 154 5.48 1.03 6.17
CA ILE A 154 5.51 -0.28 6.84
C ILE A 154 5.56 -0.07 8.35
N PRO A 155 4.54 -0.48 9.12
CA PRO A 155 4.61 -0.43 10.57
C PRO A 155 5.68 -1.39 11.07
N VAL A 156 6.58 -0.91 11.94
CA VAL A 156 7.69 -1.70 12.46
C VAL A 156 7.77 -1.62 13.98
N VAL A 157 8.46 -2.58 14.57
CA VAL A 157 8.79 -2.59 16.00
C VAL A 157 10.30 -2.56 16.18
N ARG A 158 10.77 -1.99 17.29
CA ARG A 158 12.18 -2.06 17.68
C ARG A 158 12.56 -3.52 18.01
N LYS A 159 13.76 -3.93 17.59
CA LYS A 159 14.38 -5.22 17.94
C LYS A 159 14.96 -5.20 19.35
#